data_AF-A0A067SWA5-F1
#
_entry.id   AF-A0A067SWA5-F1
#
_cell.length_a   1.000
_cell.length_b   1.000
_cell.length_c   1.000
_cell.angle_alpha   90.00
_cell.angle_beta   90.00
_cell.angle_gamma   90.00
#
_symmetry.space_group_name_H-M   'P 1'
#
loop_
_entity.id
_entity.type
_entity.pdbx_description
1 polymer ?
#
loop_
_entity_poly.entity_id
_entity_poly.type
_entity_poly.pdbx_seq_one_letter_code
_entity_poly.pdbx_strand_id
1 'polypeptide(L)'
;MSSSRSNEYRPPRKVEYFETPQEILGAVYDAILDHQKVWETSGTIHSNVNPDILYLGCSSPTSRERGFLKATKNQTFKNPMFQSVMALSNSILGRQTYPLDYLDDLESFYYIIAWFSMAYTGPGKRRPRSDLPDVLACWTSDPFSREAVLEKEAMLFGGGFGFGNVCSFFGGYTMERLLQGLHSILRGRYLEKLAFGRVMTWEEMNMAAQVAYTDFLWELQVTMKMLDGMDSNKRSLSLIVSHGGLFPEDLDVLVERYKAMGYEFEEEEDW
;
A
#
# COMPACT_ATOMS: atom_id res chain seq x y z
N MET A 1 -27.41 -8.59 -23.60
CA MET A 1 -26.54 -7.84 -24.52
C MET A 1 -25.26 -7.49 -23.77
N SER A 2 -24.18 -8.22 -24.03
CA SER A 2 -22.86 -7.98 -23.42
C SER A 2 -22.31 -6.67 -24.02
N SER A 3 -22.34 -5.60 -23.24
CA SER A 3 -21.58 -4.38 -23.56
C SER A 3 -20.11 -4.75 -23.45
N SER A 4 -19.51 -5.06 -24.59
CA SER A 4 -18.07 -5.04 -24.78
C SER A 4 -17.62 -3.62 -24.44
N ARG A 5 -17.26 -3.37 -23.18
CA ARG A 5 -16.49 -2.19 -22.80
C ARG A 5 -15.28 -2.20 -23.72
N SER A 6 -15.26 -1.30 -24.68
CA SER A 6 -14.08 -0.99 -25.47
C SER A 6 -12.94 -0.85 -24.47
N ASN A 7 -11.87 -1.60 -24.70
CA ASN A 7 -10.64 -1.53 -23.92
C ASN A 7 -9.96 -0.19 -24.28
N GLU A 8 -10.62 0.90 -23.90
CA GLU A 8 -10.22 2.26 -24.21
C GLU A 8 -8.94 2.50 -23.42
N TYR A 9 -7.87 2.74 -24.15
CA TYR A 9 -6.56 3.02 -23.57
C TYR A 9 -6.70 4.21 -22.62
N ARG A 10 -6.57 3.94 -21.31
CA ARG A 10 -6.47 4.99 -20.30
C ARG A 10 -5.00 5.41 -20.22
N PRO A 11 -4.66 6.69 -20.48
CA PRO A 11 -3.30 7.16 -20.34
C PRO A 11 -2.83 6.99 -18.88
N PRO A 12 -1.52 6.75 -18.65
CA PRO A 12 -0.97 6.67 -17.30
C PRO A 12 -1.27 7.92 -16.49
N ARG A 13 -1.65 7.70 -15.23
CA ARG A 13 -1.97 8.78 -14.28
C ARG A 13 -1.30 8.50 -12.95
N LYS A 14 -1.01 9.54 -12.18
CA LYS A 14 -0.42 9.36 -10.86
C LYS A 14 -1.34 8.53 -9.95
N VAL A 15 -0.74 7.78 -9.03
CA VAL A 15 -1.48 6.95 -8.06
C VAL A 15 -2.45 7.75 -7.20
N GLU A 16 -2.20 9.04 -6.96
CA GLU A 16 -3.10 9.92 -6.21
C GLU A 16 -4.52 10.03 -6.82
N TYR A 17 -4.69 9.75 -8.11
CA TYR A 17 -5.98 9.83 -8.79
C TYR A 17 -6.82 8.56 -8.66
N PHE A 18 -6.39 7.55 -7.89
CA PHE A 18 -7.03 6.24 -7.78
C PHE A 18 -8.57 6.30 -7.64
N GLU A 19 -9.25 5.33 -8.23
CA GLU A 19 -10.70 5.14 -8.16
C GLU A 19 -11.06 4.04 -7.15
N THR A 20 -10.18 3.05 -6.97
CA THR A 20 -10.39 1.93 -6.03
C THR A 20 -9.11 1.58 -5.26
N PRO A 21 -9.23 0.94 -4.09
CA PRO A 21 -8.09 0.39 -3.37
C PRO A 21 -7.26 -0.59 -4.21
N GLN A 22 -7.91 -1.39 -5.05
CA GLN A 22 -7.26 -2.37 -5.91
C GLN A 22 -6.39 -1.73 -6.99
N GLU A 23 -6.71 -0.52 -7.46
CA GLU A 23 -5.81 0.20 -8.38
C GLU A 23 -4.47 0.52 -7.69
N ILE A 24 -4.50 0.98 -6.43
CA ILE A 24 -3.28 1.26 -5.66
C ILE A 24 -2.50 -0.02 -5.42
N LEU A 25 -3.15 -1.07 -4.90
CA LEU A 25 -2.48 -2.33 -4.60
C LEU A 25 -1.93 -3.00 -5.87
N GLY A 26 -2.68 -2.92 -6.97
CA GLY A 26 -2.24 -3.43 -8.28
C GLY A 26 -1.01 -2.70 -8.80
N ALA A 27 -0.99 -1.37 -8.69
CA ALA A 27 0.16 -0.57 -9.10
C ALA A 27 1.40 -0.78 -8.22
N VAL A 28 1.22 -0.90 -6.91
CA VAL A 28 2.32 -1.25 -6.00
C VAL A 28 2.84 -2.65 -6.31
N TYR A 29 1.96 -3.63 -6.53
CA TYR A 29 2.33 -5.00 -6.88
C TYR A 29 3.20 -5.05 -8.15
N ASP A 30 2.76 -4.39 -9.23
CA ASP A 30 3.51 -4.40 -10.49
C ASP A 30 4.83 -3.61 -10.38
N ALA A 31 4.83 -2.50 -9.63
CA ALA A 31 6.05 -1.75 -9.33
C ALA A 31 7.08 -2.56 -8.52
N ILE A 32 6.63 -3.40 -7.57
CA ILE A 32 7.50 -4.31 -6.81
C ILE A 32 8.07 -5.40 -7.72
N LEU A 33 7.28 -5.98 -8.62
CA LEU A 33 7.77 -6.97 -9.59
C LEU A 33 8.88 -6.39 -10.48
N ASP A 34 8.70 -5.16 -10.95
CA ASP A 34 9.72 -4.50 -11.76
C ASP A 34 10.96 -4.16 -10.95
N HIS A 35 10.78 -3.67 -9.72
CA HIS A 35 11.89 -3.43 -8.80
C HIS A 35 12.68 -4.72 -8.49
N GLN A 36 11.99 -5.85 -8.28
CA GLN A 36 12.62 -7.15 -8.08
C GLN A 36 13.52 -7.53 -9.26
N LYS A 37 13.02 -7.41 -10.51
CA LYS A 37 13.83 -7.71 -11.71
C LYS A 37 15.10 -6.86 -11.78
N VAL A 38 14.99 -5.56 -11.46
CA VAL A 38 16.13 -4.63 -11.46
C VAL A 38 17.15 -5.01 -10.38
N TRP A 39 16.66 -5.32 -9.18
CA TRP A 39 17.48 -5.80 -8.08
C TRP A 39 18.22 -7.10 -8.45
N GLU A 40 17.51 -8.12 -8.92
CA GLU A 40 18.11 -9.42 -9.29
C GLU A 40 19.17 -9.29 -10.39
N THR A 41 18.97 -8.35 -11.32
CA THR A 41 19.89 -8.14 -12.45
C THR A 41 21.14 -7.37 -12.04
N SER A 42 21.03 -6.40 -11.13
CA SER A 42 22.07 -5.38 -10.94
C SER A 42 22.39 -4.99 -9.50
N GLY A 43 21.58 -5.42 -8.53
CA GLY A 43 21.66 -4.93 -7.14
C GLY A 43 21.29 -3.47 -6.97
N THR A 44 20.68 -2.86 -7.99
CA THR A 44 20.29 -1.46 -7.95
C THR A 44 18.98 -1.29 -7.19
N ILE A 45 18.95 -0.33 -6.28
CA ILE A 45 17.75 0.16 -5.61
C ILE A 45 17.28 1.47 -6.27
N HIS A 46 15.99 1.75 -6.22
CA HIS A 46 15.41 3.02 -6.64
C HIS A 46 15.73 4.15 -5.63
N SER A 47 15.69 3.88 -4.32
CA SER A 47 16.03 4.80 -3.22
C SER A 47 15.17 6.08 -3.07
N ASN A 48 14.08 6.17 -3.83
CA ASN A 48 13.14 7.30 -3.79
C ASN A 48 11.71 6.86 -4.17
N VAL A 49 11.31 5.66 -3.78
CA VAL A 49 9.94 5.17 -4.01
C VAL A 49 8.96 6.04 -3.22
N ASN A 50 8.05 6.72 -3.92
CA ASN A 50 7.04 7.60 -3.31
C ASN A 50 5.81 7.77 -4.24
N PRO A 51 4.68 8.30 -3.74
CA PRO A 51 3.46 8.47 -4.54
C PRO A 51 3.60 9.40 -5.75
N ASP A 52 4.54 10.35 -5.76
CA ASP A 52 4.68 11.29 -6.88
C ASP A 52 5.24 10.61 -8.14
N ILE A 53 5.92 9.48 -7.95
CA ILE A 53 6.55 8.71 -9.03
C ILE A 53 5.84 7.37 -9.29
N LEU A 54 4.87 6.99 -8.47
CA LEU A 54 4.05 5.79 -8.70
C LEU A 54 2.86 6.14 -9.59
N TYR A 55 2.72 5.42 -10.69
CA TYR A 55 1.67 5.64 -11.69
C TYR A 55 0.75 4.42 -11.80
N LEU A 56 -0.51 4.69 -12.09
CA LEU A 56 -1.54 3.74 -12.48
C LEU A 56 -1.57 3.60 -14.00
N GLY A 57 -1.91 2.41 -14.47
CA GLY A 57 -1.91 2.04 -15.87
C GLY A 57 -0.54 1.59 -16.35
N CYS A 58 -0.39 1.50 -17.66
CA CYS A 58 0.79 0.90 -18.27
C CYS A 58 1.68 1.93 -18.98
N SER A 59 3.00 1.77 -18.86
CA SER A 59 3.98 2.58 -19.60
C SER A 59 3.88 2.43 -21.14
N SER A 60 3.24 1.35 -21.62
CA SER A 60 3.02 1.04 -23.03
C SER A 60 1.59 0.56 -23.27
N PRO A 61 0.95 0.88 -24.42
CA PRO A 61 -0.37 0.36 -24.78
C PRO A 61 -0.46 -1.18 -24.84
N THR A 62 0.68 -1.88 -24.91
CA THR A 62 0.73 -3.34 -25.06
C THR A 62 1.00 -4.10 -23.76
N SER A 63 1.43 -3.44 -22.68
CA SER A 63 1.69 -4.15 -21.42
C SER A 63 0.42 -4.24 -20.57
N ARG A 64 0.38 -5.29 -19.74
CA ARG A 64 -0.73 -5.61 -18.83
C ARG A 64 -0.50 -5.08 -17.41
N GLU A 65 0.57 -4.32 -17.21
CA GLU A 65 0.88 -3.68 -15.93
C GLU A 65 -0.20 -2.68 -15.56
N ARG A 66 -0.59 -2.72 -14.29
CA ARG A 66 -1.53 -1.82 -13.64
C ARG A 66 -0.82 -0.64 -12.98
N GLY A 67 0.50 -0.70 -12.83
CA GLY A 67 1.31 0.44 -12.44
C GLY A 67 2.80 0.24 -12.59
N PHE A 68 3.53 1.33 -12.43
CA PHE A 68 4.99 1.37 -12.58
C PHE A 68 5.57 2.58 -11.84
N LEU A 69 6.88 2.54 -11.57
CA LEU A 69 7.64 3.71 -11.12
C LEU A 69 8.16 4.49 -12.31
N LYS A 70 7.82 5.78 -12.39
CA LYS A 70 8.33 6.65 -13.44
C LYS A 70 9.81 6.93 -13.20
N ALA A 71 10.64 6.61 -14.20
CA ALA A 71 12.07 6.91 -14.17
C ALA A 71 12.32 8.40 -13.96
N THR A 72 13.04 8.74 -12.90
CA THR A 72 13.37 10.13 -12.55
C THR A 72 14.88 10.32 -12.68
N LYS A 73 15.33 10.61 -13.91
CA LYS A 73 16.77 10.78 -14.21
C LYS A 73 17.46 11.91 -13.41
N ASN A 74 16.71 12.79 -12.74
CA ASN A 74 17.23 14.00 -12.08
C ASN A 74 16.52 14.36 -10.75
N GLN A 75 15.90 13.43 -10.03
CA GLN A 75 15.32 13.78 -8.72
C GLN A 75 16.43 13.91 -7.67
N THR A 76 16.88 15.16 -7.46
CA THR A 76 17.78 15.53 -6.37
C THR A 76 17.07 15.52 -5.02
N PHE A 77 15.74 15.69 -5.02
CA PHE A 77 14.93 15.73 -3.81
C PHE A 77 14.30 14.37 -3.53
N LYS A 78 14.71 13.75 -2.42
CA LYS A 78 14.08 12.55 -1.87
C LYS A 78 12.97 12.95 -0.92
N ASN A 79 11.86 12.23 -0.93
CA ASN A 79 10.73 12.51 -0.03
C ASN A 79 10.90 11.74 1.29
N PRO A 80 11.31 12.37 2.41
CA PRO A 80 11.66 11.65 3.64
C PRO A 80 10.47 10.94 4.28
N MET A 81 9.24 11.38 3.98
CA MET A 81 8.01 10.74 4.44
C MET A 81 7.93 9.28 3.99
N PHE A 82 8.51 8.93 2.84
CA PHE A 82 8.50 7.57 2.29
C PHE A 82 9.85 6.88 2.35
N GLN A 83 10.93 7.57 2.70
CA GLN A 83 12.23 6.91 2.85
C GLN A 83 12.23 5.93 4.04
N SER A 84 13.07 4.91 3.93
CA SER A 84 13.28 3.92 4.98
C SER A 84 13.90 4.52 6.24
N VAL A 85 13.70 3.85 7.37
CA VAL A 85 14.33 4.18 8.66
C VAL A 85 15.84 4.19 8.56
N MET A 86 16.45 3.27 7.81
CA MET A 86 17.92 3.25 7.64
C MET A 86 18.41 4.46 6.83
N ALA A 87 17.72 4.81 5.73
CA ALA A 87 18.08 5.98 4.92
C ALA A 87 17.95 7.29 5.72
N LEU A 88 16.89 7.42 6.52
CA LEU A 88 16.68 8.57 7.40
C LEU A 88 17.67 8.60 8.57
N SER A 89 17.96 7.45 9.17
CA SER A 89 18.96 7.35 10.25
C SER A 89 20.35 7.78 9.80
N ASN A 90 20.74 7.39 8.58
CA ASN A 90 22.00 7.82 7.98
C ASN A 90 22.01 9.32 7.68
N SER A 91 20.96 9.84 7.05
CA SER A 91 20.95 11.21 6.51
C SER A 91 20.60 12.29 7.53
N ILE A 92 19.70 12.02 8.47
CA ILE A 92 19.19 12.99 9.45
C ILE A 92 19.84 12.79 10.82
N LEU A 93 19.96 11.53 11.28
CA LEU A 93 20.52 11.24 12.61
C LEU A 93 22.05 11.12 12.61
N GLY A 94 22.67 11.03 11.43
CA GLY A 94 24.11 10.83 11.28
C GLY A 94 24.60 9.49 11.83
N ARG A 95 23.70 8.51 12.02
CA ARG A 95 24.07 7.16 12.45
C ARG A 95 24.65 6.44 11.25
N GLN A 96 25.90 5.98 11.31
CA GLN A 96 26.41 5.07 10.27
C GLN A 96 25.80 3.69 10.47
N THR A 97 24.75 3.37 9.70
CA THR A 97 24.12 2.05 9.71
C THR A 97 24.64 1.17 8.58
N TYR A 98 23.93 0.08 8.31
CA TYR A 98 24.16 -0.78 7.16
C TYR A 98 23.95 -0.04 5.83
N PRO A 99 24.61 -0.51 4.75
CA PRO A 99 24.29 -0.08 3.39
C PRO A 99 22.81 -0.24 3.07
N LEU A 100 22.30 0.67 2.23
CA LEU A 100 20.94 0.58 1.70
C LEU A 100 20.85 -0.58 0.71
N ASP A 101 19.73 -1.30 0.74
CA ASP A 101 19.44 -2.46 -0.11
C ASP A 101 17.95 -2.51 -0.47
N TYR A 102 17.52 -3.63 -1.08
CA TYR A 102 16.15 -3.84 -1.54
C TYR A 102 15.08 -3.57 -0.46
N LEU A 103 15.43 -3.76 0.82
CA LEU A 103 14.50 -3.65 1.94
C LEU A 103 14.06 -2.19 2.14
N ASP A 104 14.94 -1.24 1.82
CA ASP A 104 14.65 0.19 1.92
C ASP A 104 13.55 0.64 0.93
N ASP A 105 13.52 0.07 -0.27
CA ASP A 105 12.46 0.34 -1.25
C ASP A 105 11.17 -0.43 -0.93
N LEU A 106 11.25 -1.66 -0.40
CA LEU A 106 10.08 -2.38 0.12
C LEU A 106 9.42 -1.64 1.28
N GLU A 107 10.21 -1.07 2.20
CA GLU A 107 9.71 -0.23 3.28
C GLU A 107 9.00 1.02 2.73
N SER A 108 9.56 1.62 1.68
CA SER A 108 8.94 2.76 1.00
C SER A 108 7.58 2.40 0.38
N PHE A 109 7.45 1.23 -0.26
CA PHE A 109 6.16 0.73 -0.76
C PHE A 109 5.14 0.49 0.36
N TYR A 110 5.58 -0.05 1.50
CA TYR A 110 4.75 -0.22 2.68
C TYR A 110 4.20 1.13 3.17
N TYR A 111 5.05 2.17 3.23
CA TYR A 111 4.61 3.52 3.59
C TYR A 111 3.64 4.15 2.59
N ILE A 112 3.75 3.84 1.29
CA ILE A 112 2.76 4.26 0.29
C ILE A 112 1.38 3.65 0.59
N ILE A 113 1.31 2.33 0.84
CA ILE A 113 0.04 1.65 1.14
C ILE A 113 -0.58 2.21 2.42
N ALA A 114 0.24 2.37 3.46
CA ALA A 114 -0.15 2.98 4.72
C ALA A 114 -0.70 4.41 4.52
N TRP A 115 0.02 5.24 3.78
CA TRP A 115 -0.38 6.60 3.47
C TRP A 115 -1.75 6.66 2.80
N PHE A 116 -1.97 5.88 1.73
CA PHE A 116 -3.26 5.91 1.04
C PHE A 116 -4.41 5.40 1.92
N SER A 117 -4.21 4.30 2.64
CA SER A 117 -5.24 3.68 3.46
C SER A 117 -5.69 4.50 4.68
N MET A 118 -4.82 5.37 5.19
CA MET A 118 -5.08 6.18 6.39
C MET A 118 -5.30 7.66 6.10
N ALA A 119 -4.66 8.21 5.06
CA ALA A 119 -4.77 9.64 4.74
C ALA A 119 -5.91 9.98 3.78
N TYR A 120 -6.58 8.99 3.20
CA TYR A 120 -7.72 9.20 2.30
C TYR A 120 -8.98 8.53 2.84
N THR A 121 -10.13 9.15 2.57
CA THR A 121 -11.46 8.55 2.79
C THR A 121 -12.11 8.04 1.50
N GLY A 122 -11.48 8.31 0.35
CA GLY A 122 -11.92 7.86 -0.96
C GLY A 122 -11.17 8.58 -2.09
N PRO A 123 -11.57 8.37 -3.35
CA PRO A 123 -10.96 8.99 -4.53
C PRO A 123 -10.95 10.52 -4.42
N GLY A 124 -9.76 11.12 -4.47
CA GLY A 124 -9.58 12.58 -4.36
C GLY A 124 -9.96 13.19 -3.00
N LYS A 125 -10.36 12.38 -2.01
CA LYS A 125 -10.80 12.83 -0.68
C LYS A 125 -9.72 12.56 0.35
N ARG A 126 -8.81 13.52 0.53
CA ARG A 126 -7.77 13.47 1.57
C ARG A 126 -8.34 13.94 2.91
N ARG A 127 -7.99 13.25 4.00
CA ARG A 127 -8.35 13.65 5.36
C ARG A 127 -7.70 15.00 5.72
N PRO A 128 -8.39 15.85 6.49
CA PRO A 128 -7.75 16.97 7.17
C PRO A 128 -6.59 16.48 8.04
N ARG A 129 -5.57 17.33 8.23
CA ARG A 129 -4.39 16.97 9.04
C ARG A 129 -4.74 16.64 10.50
N SER A 130 -5.79 17.26 11.04
CA SER A 130 -6.31 16.97 12.39
C SER A 130 -6.86 15.56 12.55
N ASP A 131 -7.19 14.90 11.44
CA ASP A 131 -7.88 13.60 11.41
C ASP A 131 -6.93 12.48 10.94
N LEU A 132 -5.65 12.81 10.74
CA LEU A 132 -4.60 11.84 10.46
C LEU A 132 -4.17 11.16 11.76
N PRO A 133 -3.87 9.85 11.74
CA PRO A 133 -3.21 9.20 12.86
C PRO A 133 -1.92 9.93 13.23
N ASP A 134 -1.61 10.03 14.53
CA ASP A 134 -0.48 10.80 15.06
C ASP A 134 0.84 10.50 14.36
N VAL A 135 1.09 9.22 14.06
CA VAL A 135 2.28 8.76 13.33
C VAL A 135 2.40 9.40 11.94
N LEU A 136 1.31 9.51 11.18
CA LEU A 136 1.30 10.16 9.87
C LEU A 136 1.26 11.68 9.99
N ALA A 137 0.60 12.21 11.01
CA ALA A 137 0.60 13.63 11.30
C ALA A 137 2.04 14.11 11.55
N CYS A 138 2.83 13.39 12.33
CA CYS A 138 4.23 13.70 12.59
C CYS A 138 5.04 13.78 11.29
N TRP A 139 4.96 12.76 10.44
CA TRP A 139 5.73 12.68 9.18
C TRP A 139 5.32 13.74 8.16
N THR A 140 4.06 14.15 8.13
CA THR A 140 3.58 15.20 7.22
C THR A 140 3.92 16.61 7.71
N SER A 141 4.13 16.77 9.02
CA SER A 141 4.39 18.05 9.66
C SER A 141 5.81 18.53 9.42
N ASP A 142 6.77 17.67 9.75
CA ASP A 142 8.20 17.92 9.62
C ASP A 142 8.92 16.59 9.35
N PRO A 143 8.90 16.12 8.09
CA PRO A 143 9.49 14.83 7.71
C PRO A 143 11.02 14.78 7.91
N PHE A 144 11.67 15.93 8.11
CA PHE A 144 13.11 16.04 8.32
C PHE A 144 13.48 16.11 9.81
N SER A 145 12.50 16.21 10.71
CA SER A 145 12.75 16.26 12.16
C SER A 145 13.36 14.97 12.68
N ARG A 146 14.20 15.09 13.71
CA ARG A 146 14.74 13.95 14.44
C ARG A 146 13.62 13.10 15.04
N GLU A 147 12.59 13.77 15.52
CA GLU A 147 11.40 13.19 16.14
C GLU A 147 10.63 12.32 15.14
N ALA A 148 10.39 12.79 13.92
CA ALA A 148 9.72 11.99 12.89
C ALA A 148 10.50 10.71 12.55
N VAL A 149 11.84 10.78 12.50
CA VAL A 149 12.67 9.60 12.27
C VAL A 149 12.59 8.61 13.43
N LEU A 150 12.64 9.08 14.68
CA LEU A 150 12.54 8.22 15.86
C LEU A 150 11.16 7.58 16.00
N GLU A 151 10.07 8.30 15.70
CA GLU A 151 8.71 7.75 15.67
C GLU A 151 8.57 6.69 14.58
N LYS A 152 9.12 6.93 13.39
CA LYS A 152 9.13 5.95 12.31
C LYS A 152 9.93 4.69 12.68
N GLU A 153 11.09 4.86 13.31
CA GLU A 153 11.92 3.77 13.83
C GLU A 153 11.17 2.98 14.92
N ALA A 154 10.56 3.66 15.88
CA ALA A 154 9.77 3.04 16.94
C ALA A 154 8.58 2.25 16.37
N MET A 155 7.94 2.75 15.32
CA MET A 155 6.86 2.05 14.63
C MET A 155 7.35 0.79 13.90
N LEU A 156 8.46 0.88 13.16
CA LEU A 156 9.03 -0.24 12.41
C LEU A 156 9.47 -1.38 13.35
N PHE A 157 10.16 -1.06 14.45
CA PHE A 157 10.62 -2.07 15.41
C PHE A 157 9.58 -2.45 16.47
N GLY A 158 8.52 -1.65 16.61
CA GLY A 158 7.39 -1.86 17.51
C GLY A 158 6.23 -2.61 16.87
N GLY A 159 5.02 -2.06 17.01
CA GLY A 159 3.75 -2.68 16.62
C GLY A 159 3.19 -2.26 15.26
N GLY A 160 3.95 -1.54 14.43
CA GLY A 160 3.46 -1.03 13.16
C GLY A 160 2.41 0.07 13.32
N PHE A 161 1.53 0.22 12.33
CA PHE A 161 0.47 1.25 12.32
C PHE A 161 -0.73 0.96 13.24
N GLY A 162 -0.78 -0.20 13.90
CA GLY A 162 -1.91 -0.61 14.74
C GLY A 162 -3.21 -0.86 13.95
N PHE A 163 -4.29 -1.14 14.70
CA PHE A 163 -5.65 -1.32 14.18
C PHE A 163 -6.52 -0.09 14.45
N GLY A 164 -7.58 0.10 13.66
CA GLY A 164 -8.55 1.18 13.77
C GLY A 164 -8.21 2.46 12.99
N ASN A 165 -7.06 2.48 12.29
CA ASN A 165 -6.60 3.68 11.57
C ASN A 165 -7.00 3.69 10.09
N VAL A 166 -7.30 2.53 9.52
CA VAL A 166 -7.59 2.41 8.08
C VAL A 166 -9.05 2.79 7.79
N CYS A 167 -9.25 3.61 6.75
CA CYS A 167 -10.59 3.96 6.30
C CYS A 167 -11.35 2.72 5.76
N SER A 168 -12.64 2.64 6.06
CA SER A 168 -13.56 1.59 5.57
C SER A 168 -13.60 1.50 4.04
N PHE A 169 -13.40 2.61 3.32
CA PHE A 169 -13.25 2.63 1.86
C PHE A 169 -12.16 1.68 1.37
N PHE A 170 -11.06 1.55 2.10
CA PHE A 170 -9.94 0.67 1.77
C PHE A 170 -10.14 -0.79 2.21
N GLY A 171 -11.34 -1.14 2.69
CA GLY A 171 -11.67 -2.47 3.20
C GLY A 171 -11.41 -2.65 4.71
N GLY A 172 -11.13 -1.55 5.44
CA GLY A 172 -10.95 -1.56 6.89
C GLY A 172 -9.99 -2.66 7.35
N TYR A 173 -10.53 -3.62 8.11
CA TYR A 173 -9.77 -4.76 8.64
C TYR A 173 -8.95 -5.54 7.61
N THR A 174 -9.45 -5.69 6.38
CA THR A 174 -8.70 -6.41 5.31
C THR A 174 -7.38 -5.70 4.99
N MET A 175 -7.39 -4.37 4.93
CA MET A 175 -6.19 -3.58 4.69
C MET A 175 -5.30 -3.47 5.93
N GLU A 176 -5.88 -3.46 7.13
CA GLU A 176 -5.10 -3.54 8.38
C GLU A 176 -4.32 -4.85 8.46
N ARG A 177 -4.95 -5.97 8.08
CA ARG A 177 -4.28 -7.26 8.00
C ARG A 177 -3.11 -7.24 7.01
N LEU A 178 -3.29 -6.60 5.85
CA LEU A 178 -2.20 -6.40 4.89
C LEU A 178 -1.05 -5.62 5.53
N LEU A 179 -1.33 -4.46 6.13
CA LEU A 179 -0.30 -3.63 6.76
C LEU A 179 0.44 -4.38 7.87
N GLN A 180 -0.25 -5.22 8.64
CA GLN A 180 0.36 -6.06 9.68
C GLN A 180 1.24 -7.17 9.09
N GLY A 181 0.82 -7.78 7.98
CA GLY A 181 1.61 -8.80 7.25
C GLY A 181 2.89 -8.20 6.69
N LEU A 182 2.78 -7.09 5.96
CA LEU A 182 3.93 -6.37 5.40
C LEU A 182 4.89 -5.87 6.49
N HIS A 183 4.35 -5.33 7.60
CA HIS A 183 5.15 -4.92 8.76
C HIS A 183 5.93 -6.09 9.35
N SER A 184 5.28 -7.24 9.55
CA SER A 184 5.94 -8.44 10.09
C SER A 184 7.10 -8.90 9.21
N ILE A 185 6.92 -8.86 7.89
CA ILE A 185 7.98 -9.19 6.93
C ILE A 185 9.15 -8.20 7.06
N LEU A 186 8.88 -6.89 6.97
CA LEU A 186 9.91 -5.86 7.06
C LEU A 186 10.68 -5.95 8.38
N ARG A 187 9.96 -5.99 9.51
CA ARG A 187 10.54 -6.07 10.84
C ARG A 187 11.40 -7.32 11.00
N GLY A 188 10.91 -8.48 10.53
CA GLY A 188 11.67 -9.73 10.53
C GLY A 188 12.99 -9.60 9.78
N ARG A 189 12.94 -9.08 8.54
CA ARG A 189 14.15 -8.89 7.70
C ARG A 189 15.12 -7.88 8.27
N TYR A 190 14.64 -6.78 8.85
CA TYR A 190 15.51 -5.83 9.55
C TYR A 190 16.18 -6.47 10.77
N LEU A 191 15.45 -7.21 11.59
CA LEU A 191 16.03 -7.88 12.75
C LEU A 191 17.06 -8.94 12.35
N GLU A 192 16.81 -9.71 11.30
CA GLU A 192 17.78 -10.64 10.71
C GLU A 192 19.04 -9.91 10.24
N LYS A 193 18.88 -8.80 9.51
CA LYS A 193 19.98 -7.95 9.02
C LYS A 193 20.84 -7.40 10.16
N LEU A 194 20.20 -6.92 11.24
CA LEU A 194 20.90 -6.42 12.42
C LEU A 194 21.60 -7.55 13.20
N ALA A 195 20.92 -8.70 13.38
CA ALA A 195 21.47 -9.85 14.09
C ALA A 195 22.69 -10.46 13.39
N PHE A 196 22.80 -10.26 12.08
CA PHE A 196 23.93 -10.74 11.29
C PHE A 196 25.26 -10.09 11.69
N GLY A 197 25.23 -8.87 12.25
CA GLY A 197 26.42 -8.19 12.79
C GLY A 197 27.48 -7.77 11.78
N ARG A 198 27.28 -8.07 10.49
CA ARG A 198 28.15 -7.65 9.36
C ARG A 198 27.33 -7.36 8.12
N VAL A 199 27.95 -6.72 7.13
CA VAL A 199 27.36 -6.59 5.80
C VAL A 199 27.23 -7.99 5.18
N MET A 200 26.03 -8.30 4.67
CA MET A 200 25.76 -9.55 3.93
C MET A 200 26.54 -9.56 2.61
N THR A 201 26.93 -10.75 2.14
CA THR A 201 27.43 -10.90 0.77
C THR A 201 26.29 -10.67 -0.22
N TRP A 202 26.64 -10.49 -1.49
CA TRP A 202 25.65 -10.37 -2.55
C TRP A 202 24.73 -11.60 -2.62
N GLU A 203 25.27 -12.81 -2.51
CA GLU A 203 24.46 -14.04 -2.54
C GLU A 203 23.51 -14.12 -1.34
N GLU A 204 23.99 -13.81 -0.14
CA GLU A 204 23.19 -13.77 1.09
C GLU A 204 22.03 -12.77 0.96
N MET A 205 22.35 -11.57 0.48
CA MET A 205 21.36 -10.51 0.26
C MET A 205 20.34 -10.90 -0.81
N ASN A 206 20.78 -11.51 -1.91
CA ASN A 206 19.88 -11.90 -2.99
C ASN A 206 18.93 -13.03 -2.57
N MET A 207 19.39 -14.00 -1.78
CA MET A 207 18.52 -15.02 -1.19
C MET A 207 17.48 -14.39 -0.24
N ALA A 208 17.92 -13.49 0.65
CA ALA A 208 17.00 -12.77 1.55
C ALA A 208 15.97 -11.93 0.77
N ALA A 209 16.40 -11.28 -0.30
CA ALA A 209 15.55 -10.50 -1.19
C ALA A 209 14.46 -11.34 -1.84
N GLN A 210 14.81 -12.50 -2.41
CA GLN A 210 13.84 -13.39 -3.07
C GLN A 210 12.70 -13.80 -2.14
N VAL A 211 13.02 -14.14 -0.89
CA VAL A 211 12.00 -14.52 0.10
C VAL A 211 11.15 -13.30 0.46
N ALA A 212 11.78 -12.14 0.73
CA ALA A 212 11.05 -10.92 1.07
C ALA A 212 10.10 -10.45 -0.04
N TYR A 213 10.53 -10.45 -1.30
CA TYR A 213 9.67 -10.13 -2.44
C TYR A 213 8.50 -11.10 -2.56
N THR A 214 8.77 -12.40 -2.46
CA THR A 214 7.75 -13.44 -2.56
C THR A 214 6.66 -13.23 -1.50
N ASP A 215 7.07 -13.00 -0.24
CA ASP A 215 6.15 -12.79 0.88
C ASP A 215 5.34 -11.50 0.70
N PHE A 216 5.98 -10.39 0.28
CA PHE A 216 5.31 -9.11 0.01
C PHE A 216 4.24 -9.24 -1.08
N LEU A 217 4.62 -9.84 -2.21
CA LEU A 217 3.75 -10.02 -3.36
C LEU A 217 2.58 -10.95 -3.03
N TRP A 218 2.81 -11.97 -2.20
CA TRP A 218 1.76 -12.86 -1.72
C TRP A 218 0.71 -12.11 -0.88
N GLU A 219 1.14 -11.33 0.11
CA GLU A 219 0.22 -10.54 0.96
C GLU A 219 -0.64 -9.59 0.13
N LEU A 220 -0.03 -8.91 -0.85
CA LEU A 220 -0.75 -8.04 -1.79
C LEU A 220 -1.79 -8.80 -2.60
N GLN A 221 -1.43 -9.96 -3.16
CA GLN A 221 -2.35 -10.78 -3.96
C GLN A 221 -3.53 -11.30 -3.15
N VAL A 222 -3.28 -11.81 -1.95
CA VAL A 222 -4.34 -12.32 -1.07
C VAL A 222 -5.31 -11.19 -0.72
N THR A 223 -4.78 -10.00 -0.40
CA THR A 223 -5.59 -8.84 -0.05
C THR A 223 -6.44 -8.34 -1.22
N MET A 224 -5.86 -8.25 -2.43
CA MET A 224 -6.61 -7.89 -3.64
C MET A 224 -7.77 -8.85 -3.89
N LYS A 225 -7.55 -10.17 -3.76
CA LYS A 225 -8.62 -11.18 -3.91
C LYS A 225 -9.73 -11.01 -2.88
N MET A 226 -9.39 -10.67 -1.64
CA MET A 226 -10.39 -10.41 -0.59
C MET A 226 -11.23 -9.18 -0.95
N LEU A 227 -10.60 -8.08 -1.36
CA LEU A 227 -11.30 -6.85 -1.76
C LEU A 227 -12.21 -7.09 -2.97
N ASP A 228 -11.77 -7.85 -3.97
CA ASP A 228 -12.61 -8.21 -5.13
C ASP A 228 -13.84 -9.03 -4.72
N GLY A 229 -13.67 -9.93 -3.73
CA GLY A 229 -14.77 -10.67 -3.13
C GLY A 229 -15.76 -9.76 -2.40
N MET A 230 -15.27 -8.79 -1.63
CA MET A 230 -16.10 -7.80 -0.94
C MET A 230 -16.91 -6.96 -1.93
N ASP A 231 -16.30 -6.47 -3.01
CA ASP A 231 -16.98 -5.68 -4.03
C ASP A 231 -18.02 -6.50 -4.81
N SER A 232 -17.71 -7.77 -5.10
CA SER A 232 -18.67 -8.69 -5.73
C SER A 232 -19.90 -8.93 -4.85
N ASN A 233 -19.68 -9.08 -3.55
CA ASN A 233 -20.74 -9.24 -2.55
C ASN A 233 -21.60 -7.96 -2.44
N LYS A 234 -20.98 -6.78 -2.38
CA LYS A 234 -21.69 -5.49 -2.36
C LYS A 234 -22.58 -5.31 -3.60
N ARG A 235 -22.09 -5.63 -4.79
CA ARG A 235 -22.88 -5.56 -6.03
C ARG A 235 -24.06 -6.53 -6.02
N SER A 236 -23.83 -7.76 -5.57
CA SER A 236 -24.87 -8.79 -5.47
C SER A 236 -25.98 -8.34 -4.52
N LEU A 237 -25.61 -7.75 -3.39
CA LEU A 237 -26.56 -7.15 -2.44
C LEU A 237 -27.35 -6.00 -3.04
N SER A 238 -26.68 -5.04 -3.68
CA SER A 238 -27.36 -3.91 -4.33
C SER A 238 -28.39 -4.38 -5.37
N LEU A 239 -28.08 -5.46 -6.10
CA LEU A 239 -29.04 -6.09 -7.00
C LEU A 239 -30.23 -6.73 -6.25
N ILE A 240 -29.99 -7.43 -5.14
CA ILE A 240 -31.07 -8.02 -4.34
C ILE A 240 -31.98 -6.93 -3.76
N VAL A 241 -31.41 -5.88 -3.16
CA VAL A 241 -32.15 -4.76 -2.56
C VAL A 241 -32.98 -4.02 -3.62
N SER A 242 -32.41 -3.73 -4.79
CA SER A 242 -33.15 -3.08 -5.90
C SER A 242 -34.30 -3.94 -6.46
N HIS A 243 -34.32 -5.24 -6.15
CA HIS A 243 -35.41 -6.16 -6.51
C HIS A 243 -36.20 -6.63 -5.28
N GLY A 244 -36.03 -5.99 -4.11
CA GLY A 244 -36.56 -6.42 -2.80
C GLY A 244 -38.08 -6.54 -2.72
N GLY A 245 -38.81 -5.91 -3.65
CA GLY A 245 -40.25 -6.14 -3.83
C GLY A 245 -40.63 -7.57 -4.20
N LEU A 246 -39.67 -8.44 -4.55
CA LEU A 246 -39.90 -9.85 -4.89
C LEU A 246 -39.68 -10.81 -3.72
N PHE A 247 -38.90 -10.44 -2.69
CA PHE A 247 -38.54 -11.34 -1.56
C PHE A 247 -38.27 -10.55 -0.25
N PRO A 248 -39.31 -9.96 0.37
CA PRO A 248 -39.14 -9.09 1.53
C PRO A 248 -38.62 -9.81 2.80
N GLU A 249 -39.03 -11.06 3.04
CA GLU A 249 -38.62 -11.80 4.25
C GLU A 249 -37.15 -12.25 4.22
N ASP A 250 -36.57 -12.45 3.03
CA ASP A 250 -35.16 -12.83 2.86
C ASP A 250 -34.22 -11.62 2.97
N LEU A 251 -34.73 -10.40 2.75
CA LEU A 251 -33.94 -9.18 2.72
C LEU A 251 -33.43 -8.79 4.11
N ASP A 252 -34.30 -8.86 5.12
CA ASP A 252 -33.95 -8.50 6.50
C ASP A 252 -32.87 -9.43 7.08
N VAL A 253 -32.99 -10.73 6.82
CA VAL A 253 -32.00 -11.74 7.24
C VAL A 253 -30.65 -11.48 6.56
N LEU A 254 -30.66 -11.09 5.29
CA LEU A 254 -29.46 -10.76 4.55
C LEU A 254 -28.79 -9.49 5.10
N VAL A 255 -29.56 -8.41 5.31
CA VAL A 255 -29.06 -7.13 5.83
C VAL A 255 -28.42 -7.32 7.21
N GLU A 256 -29.08 -8.04 8.11
CA GLU A 256 -28.54 -8.32 9.45
C GLU A 256 -27.25 -9.15 9.40
N ARG A 257 -27.15 -10.12 8.48
CA ARG A 257 -25.92 -10.90 8.28
C ARG A 257 -24.75 -10.02 7.81
N TYR A 258 -25.02 -9.00 6.99
CA TYR A 258 -23.99 -8.10 6.50
C TYR A 258 -23.59 -7.03 7.52
N LYS A 259 -24.53 -6.50 8.30
CA LYS A 259 -24.20 -5.68 9.47
C LYS A 259 -23.30 -6.42 10.45
N ALA A 260 -23.57 -7.71 10.70
CA ALA A 260 -22.74 -8.56 11.55
C ALA A 260 -21.30 -8.76 11.01
N MET A 261 -21.07 -8.56 9.71
CA MET A 261 -19.75 -8.58 9.08
C MET A 261 -19.07 -7.20 9.04
N GLY A 262 -19.66 -6.18 9.67
CA GLY A 262 -19.12 -4.82 9.73
C GLY A 262 -19.38 -3.98 8.47
N TYR A 263 -20.35 -4.35 7.64
CA TYR A 263 -20.81 -3.51 6.54
C TYR A 263 -21.86 -2.53 7.05
N GLU A 264 -21.54 -1.23 6.99
CA GLU A 264 -22.52 -0.16 7.16
C GLU A 264 -23.23 0.08 5.82
N PHE A 265 -24.56 0.04 5.83
CA PHE A 265 -25.38 0.49 4.72
C PHE A 265 -25.66 1.98 4.97
N GLU A 266 -25.09 2.85 4.14
CA GLU A 266 -25.62 4.22 4.04
C GLU A 266 -27.00 4.08 3.38
N GLU A 267 -28.06 4.32 4.14
CA GLU A 267 -29.38 4.58 3.54
C GLU A 267 -29.17 5.81 2.65
N GLU A 268 -29.15 5.61 1.32
CA GLU A 268 -29.26 6.72 0.38
C GLU A 268 -30.63 7.36 0.68
N GLU A 269 -30.62 8.49 1.40
CA GLU A 269 -31.81 9.34 1.53
C GLU A 269 -32.29 9.66 0.11
N ASP A 270 -33.47 9.15 -0.24
CA ASP A 270 -34.10 9.28 -1.55
C ASP A 270 -34.04 10.73 -2.08
N TRP A 271 -33.49 10.90 -3.29
CA TRP A 271 -33.58 12.14 -4.10
C TRP A 271 -34.77 12.10 -5.05
#